data_AF-A0A8S3TNN5-F1
#
_entry.id   AF-A0A8S3TNN5-F1
#
_cell.length_a   1.000
_cell.length_b   1.000
_cell.length_c   1.000
_cell.angle_alpha   90.00
_cell.angle_beta   90.00
_cell.angle_gamma   90.00
#
_symmetry.space_group_name_H-M   'P 1'
#
loop_
_entity.id
_entity.type
_entity.pdbx_description
1 polymer ?
#
loop_
_entity_poly.entity_id
_entity_poly.type
_entity_poly.pdbx_seq_one_letter_code
_entity_poly.pdbx_strand_id
1 'polypeptide(L)'
;MLTSDQQEVTCVNFVTDEMIEMRWRNKEEFIEVSGRTNVVIAAYTTAQARLKLHSYLDKLGDRVLYADTDSVIFTAKQGEWEPPLGDYLGELTDEVPANNITHFVTGGPKNYAYKLQKPYSDGNQTVCKVRGITLNYKNALSINFDAVKDMVTTSEKKTITVVDEHKIIRDSKSSRVITGQQSKDYRIVFDKRVIVSDYKTLPYGY
;
A
#
# COMPACT_ATOMS: atom_id res chain seq x y z
N MET A 1 13.87 -37.96 0.80
CA MET A 1 13.00 -36.81 0.53
C MET A 1 11.58 -37.08 1.01
N LEU A 2 10.87 -38.09 0.47
CA LEU A 2 9.51 -38.46 0.92
C LEU A 2 9.41 -38.98 2.36
N THR A 3 10.50 -39.49 2.92
CA THR A 3 10.58 -40.11 4.24
C THR A 3 11.38 -39.28 5.25
N SER A 4 11.73 -38.04 4.91
CA SER A 4 12.50 -37.19 5.82
C SER A 4 11.57 -36.53 6.83
N ASP A 5 11.80 -36.78 8.12
CA ASP A 5 11.03 -36.17 9.22
C ASP A 5 11.24 -34.66 9.32
N GLN A 6 12.24 -34.11 8.64
CA GLN A 6 12.56 -32.67 8.63
C GLN A 6 11.81 -31.91 7.53
N GLN A 7 11.25 -32.61 6.55
CA GLN A 7 10.64 -32.02 5.36
C GLN A 7 9.14 -32.27 5.33
N GLU A 8 8.38 -31.26 4.94
CA GLU A 8 6.95 -31.34 4.70
C GLU A 8 6.72 -31.23 3.19
N VAL A 9 6.11 -32.26 2.59
CA VAL A 9 5.70 -32.23 1.18
C VAL A 9 4.43 -31.40 1.07
N THR A 10 4.52 -30.29 0.34
CA THR A 10 3.42 -29.33 0.19
C THR A 10 2.57 -29.60 -1.04
N CYS A 11 3.15 -30.21 -2.08
CA CYS A 11 2.43 -30.53 -3.30
C CYS A 11 3.13 -31.67 -4.05
N VAL A 12 2.32 -32.57 -4.63
CA VAL A 12 2.76 -33.56 -5.60
C VAL A 12 1.89 -33.39 -6.83
N ASN A 13 2.52 -33.07 -7.96
CA ASN A 13 1.84 -32.76 -9.21
C ASN A 13 2.39 -33.67 -10.31
N PHE A 14 1.52 -34.48 -10.92
CA PHE A 14 1.88 -35.38 -12.01
C PHE A 14 1.88 -34.57 -13.31
N VAL A 15 3.07 -34.28 -13.83
CA VAL A 15 3.23 -33.42 -15.01
C VAL A 15 3.07 -34.24 -16.28
N THR A 16 3.60 -35.46 -16.28
CA THR A 16 3.40 -36.49 -17.31
C THR A 16 3.34 -37.86 -16.65
N ASP A 17 3.07 -38.92 -17.42
CA ASP A 17 3.08 -40.31 -16.92
C ASP A 17 4.46 -40.75 -16.39
N GLU A 18 5.52 -40.02 -16.74
CA GLU A 18 6.91 -40.30 -16.33
C GLU A 18 7.53 -39.23 -15.43
N MET A 19 6.85 -38.09 -15.20
CA MET A 19 7.40 -36.97 -14.43
C MET A 19 6.46 -36.46 -13.34
N ILE A 20 6.99 -36.36 -12.13
CA ILE A 20 6.30 -35.83 -10.96
C ILE A 20 7.06 -34.59 -10.47
N GLU A 21 6.36 -33.46 -10.39
CA GLU A 21 6.80 -32.26 -9.70
C GLU A 21 6.45 -32.40 -8.21
N MET A 22 7.46 -32.46 -7.35
CA MET A 22 7.28 -32.45 -5.90
C MET A 22 7.76 -31.13 -5.33
N ARG A 23 6.88 -30.44 -4.61
CA ARG A 23 7.23 -29.27 -3.80
C ARG A 23 7.25 -29.68 -2.35
N TRP A 24 8.29 -29.24 -1.66
CA TRP A 24 8.49 -29.49 -0.24
C TRP A 24 9.07 -28.23 0.41
N ARG A 25 8.94 -28.15 1.73
CA ARG A 25 9.61 -27.15 2.57
C ARG A 25 10.17 -27.84 3.80
N ASN A 26 11.23 -27.30 4.39
CA ASN A 26 11.64 -27.73 5.72
C ASN A 26 10.56 -27.31 6.72
N LYS A 27 10.28 -28.16 7.71
CA LYS A 27 9.50 -27.78 8.89
C LYS A 27 10.20 -26.60 9.57
N GLU A 28 9.44 -25.68 10.16
CA GLU A 28 9.97 -24.43 10.72
C GLU A 28 11.14 -24.65 11.70
N GLU A 29 11.06 -25.72 12.49
CA GLU A 29 12.08 -26.15 13.47
C GLU A 29 13.42 -26.54 12.84
N PHE A 30 13.43 -26.88 11.54
CA PHE A 30 14.60 -27.36 10.80
C PHE A 30 15.02 -26.39 9.69
N ILE A 31 14.48 -25.17 9.68
CA ILE A 31 14.95 -24.11 8.78
C ILE A 31 16.28 -23.60 9.34
N GLU A 32 17.38 -23.89 8.64
CA GLU A 32 18.66 -23.25 8.94
C GLU A 32 18.53 -21.73 8.85
N VAL A 33 18.84 -21.04 9.94
CA VAL A 33 18.84 -19.59 9.97
C VAL A 33 19.97 -19.11 9.05
N SER A 34 19.61 -18.37 8.00
CA SER A 34 20.58 -17.72 7.12
C SER A 34 21.58 -16.91 7.95
N GLY A 35 22.88 -17.24 7.88
CA GLY A 35 23.94 -16.49 8.56
C GLY A 35 24.09 -15.03 8.09
N ARG A 36 23.37 -14.63 7.04
CA ARG A 36 23.32 -13.25 6.51
C ARG A 36 22.10 -12.46 7.00
N THR A 37 21.20 -13.08 7.75
CA THR A 37 19.95 -12.46 8.21
C THR A 37 20.04 -12.20 9.69
N ASN A 38 20.01 -10.92 10.08
CA ASN A 38 19.98 -10.53 11.47
C ASN A 38 18.65 -9.81 11.79
N VAL A 39 17.74 -10.55 12.42
CA VAL A 39 16.41 -10.06 12.78
C VAL A 39 16.49 -8.91 13.80
N VAL A 40 17.48 -8.92 14.69
CA VAL A 40 17.67 -7.85 15.69
C VAL A 40 18.05 -6.55 14.99
N ILE A 41 18.96 -6.59 14.02
CA ILE A 41 19.33 -5.41 13.22
C ILE A 41 18.11 -4.88 12.46
N ALA A 42 17.33 -5.75 11.82
CA ALA A 42 16.11 -5.35 11.10
C ALA A 42 15.04 -4.72 12.02
N ALA A 43 14.85 -5.28 13.22
CA ALA A 43 13.94 -4.72 14.22
C ALA A 43 14.44 -3.35 14.71
N TYR A 44 15.74 -3.21 14.97
CA TYR A 44 16.33 -1.96 15.41
C TYR A 44 16.23 -0.86 14.36
N THR A 45 16.56 -1.14 13.09
CA THR A 45 16.49 -0.15 12.01
C THR A 45 15.04 0.31 11.76
N THR A 46 14.08 -0.62 11.77
CA THR A 46 12.65 -0.28 11.60
C THR A 46 12.09 0.49 12.80
N ALA A 47 12.54 0.20 14.03
CA ALA A 47 12.18 0.99 15.20
C ALA A 47 12.72 2.43 15.10
N GLN A 48 13.98 2.61 14.71
CA GLN A 48 14.58 3.93 14.52
C GLN A 48 13.87 4.73 13.43
N ALA A 49 13.52 4.12 12.30
CA ALA A 49 12.74 4.77 11.24
C ALA A 49 11.35 5.24 11.74
N ARG A 50 10.66 4.41 12.53
CA ARG A 50 9.37 4.78 13.14
C ARG A 50 9.50 5.93 14.12
N LEU A 51 10.50 5.91 15.00
CA LEU A 51 10.76 7.00 15.95
C LEU A 51 11.09 8.30 15.23
N LYS A 52 11.87 8.23 14.15
CA LYS A 52 12.17 9.39 13.30
C LYS A 52 10.89 9.96 12.69
N LEU A 53 10.05 9.14 12.07
CA LEU A 53 8.76 9.59 11.54
C LEU A 53 7.87 10.18 12.64
N HIS A 54 7.76 9.50 13.78
CA HIS A 54 6.99 9.94 14.94
C HIS A 54 7.41 11.33 15.43
N SER A 55 8.71 11.64 15.44
CA SER A 55 9.22 12.96 15.85
C SER A 55 8.69 14.11 14.98
N TYR A 56 8.33 13.85 13.72
CA TYR A 56 7.67 14.81 12.84
C TYR A 56 6.17 14.85 13.10
N LEU A 57 5.54 13.68 13.29
CA LEU A 57 4.11 13.57 13.55
C LEU A 57 3.71 14.26 14.87
N ASP A 58 4.52 14.14 15.92
CA ASP A 58 4.28 14.81 17.21
C ASP A 58 4.23 16.33 17.09
N LYS A 59 5.09 16.90 16.23
CA LYS A 59 5.14 18.35 15.99
C LYS A 59 4.02 18.83 15.09
N LEU A 60 3.63 18.01 14.11
CA LEU A 60 2.53 18.32 13.19
C LEU A 60 1.16 18.19 13.87
N GLY A 61 1.01 17.25 14.82
CA GLY A 61 -0.21 17.02 15.57
C GLY A 61 -1.42 16.78 14.66
N ASP A 62 -2.52 17.51 14.91
CA ASP A 62 -3.79 17.39 14.18
C ASP A 62 -3.71 17.77 12.69
N ARG A 63 -2.59 18.34 12.23
CA ARG A 63 -2.39 18.69 10.82
C ARG A 63 -2.06 17.48 9.95
N VAL A 64 -1.72 16.33 10.56
CA VAL A 64 -1.40 15.11 9.83
C VAL A 64 -2.67 14.52 9.20
N LEU A 65 -2.68 14.39 7.89
CA LEU A 65 -3.76 13.75 7.13
C LEU A 65 -3.46 12.26 6.87
N TYR A 66 -2.19 11.93 6.62
CA TYR A 66 -1.75 10.57 6.31
C TYR A 66 -0.25 10.42 6.57
N ALA A 67 0.19 9.21 6.93
CA ALA A 67 1.59 8.85 7.03
C ALA A 67 1.81 7.38 6.63
N ASP A 68 2.89 7.09 5.92
CA ASP A 68 3.28 5.72 5.55
C ASP A 68 4.80 5.60 5.46
N THR A 69 5.36 4.72 6.29
CA THR A 69 6.79 4.33 6.36
C THR A 69 7.77 5.48 6.57
N ASP A 70 7.92 6.36 5.60
CA ASP A 70 8.88 7.45 5.48
C ASP A 70 8.25 8.74 4.89
N SER A 71 6.94 8.74 4.61
CA SER A 71 6.21 9.88 4.04
C SER A 71 5.11 10.39 4.99
N VAL A 72 4.82 11.69 4.91
CA VAL A 72 3.72 12.33 5.63
C VAL A 72 3.00 13.33 4.71
N ILE A 73 1.68 13.32 4.76
CA ILE A 73 0.81 14.33 4.12
C ILE A 73 0.15 15.11 5.25
N PHE A 74 0.28 16.43 5.21
CA PHE A 74 -0.23 17.31 6.25
C PHE A 74 -0.82 18.60 5.67
N THR A 75 -1.61 19.31 6.47
CA THR A 75 -2.13 20.63 6.10
C THR A 75 -1.07 21.71 6.37
N ALA A 76 -0.63 22.43 5.35
CA ALA A 76 0.24 23.60 5.47
C ALA A 76 -0.57 24.87 5.80
N LYS A 77 -0.09 25.67 6.75
CA LYS A 77 -0.68 26.96 7.12
C LYS A 77 0.43 27.96 7.39
N GLN A 78 0.21 29.21 6.97
CA GLN A 78 1.21 30.27 7.11
C GLN A 78 1.52 30.53 8.60
N GLY A 79 2.81 30.51 8.94
CA GLY A 79 3.29 30.78 10.30
C GLY A 79 3.31 29.57 11.24
N GLU A 80 2.83 28.41 10.82
CA GLU A 80 3.00 27.17 11.58
C GLU A 80 4.31 26.45 11.21
N TRP A 81 4.80 25.59 12.10
CA TRP A 81 6.03 24.85 11.86
C TRP A 81 5.88 23.84 10.71
N GLU A 82 6.86 23.77 9.83
CA GLU A 82 6.91 22.78 8.75
C GLU A 82 8.16 21.90 8.89
N PRO A 83 8.08 20.61 8.53
CA PRO A 83 9.25 19.75 8.57
C PRO A 83 10.36 20.29 7.66
N PRO A 84 11.60 20.41 8.15
CA PRO A 84 12.69 20.92 7.32
C PRO A 84 12.99 19.93 6.19
N LEU A 85 13.15 20.48 5.00
CA LEU A 85 13.56 19.74 3.81
C LEU A 85 15.08 19.76 3.66
N GLY A 86 15.63 18.76 3.00
CA GLY A 86 17.04 18.73 2.64
C GLY A 86 17.41 17.56 1.74
N ASP A 87 18.65 17.60 1.24
CA ASP A 87 19.17 16.68 0.21
C ASP A 87 20.04 15.55 0.80
N TYR A 88 20.25 15.54 2.12
CA TYR A 88 21.11 14.57 2.79
C TYR A 88 20.34 13.34 3.30
N LEU A 89 21.09 12.28 3.61
CA LEU A 89 20.52 11.02 4.09
C LEU A 89 19.73 11.22 5.39
N GLY A 90 18.45 10.86 5.36
CA GLY A 90 17.54 10.95 6.51
C GLY A 90 16.82 12.29 6.65
N GLU A 91 17.02 13.21 5.70
CA GLU A 91 16.23 14.43 5.55
C GLU A 91 14.97 14.16 4.72
N LEU A 92 13.97 15.03 4.88
CA LEU A 92 12.72 14.94 4.15
C LEU A 92 12.87 15.64 2.80
N THR A 93 12.29 15.04 1.75
CA THR A 93 12.24 15.61 0.41
C THR A 93 10.80 15.94 0.05
N ASP A 94 10.58 17.06 -0.66
CA ASP A 94 9.28 17.40 -1.20
C ASP A 94 8.95 16.53 -2.42
N GLU A 95 7.94 15.66 -2.30
CA GLU A 95 7.49 14.77 -3.37
C GLU A 95 6.67 15.49 -4.46
N VAL A 96 6.13 16.67 -4.18
CA VAL A 96 5.25 17.42 -5.09
C VAL A 96 5.78 18.84 -5.33
N PRO A 97 7.04 18.99 -5.77
CA PRO A 97 7.68 20.29 -5.90
C PRO A 97 6.89 21.19 -6.84
N ALA A 98 6.78 22.47 -6.47
CA ALA A 98 6.06 23.52 -7.19
C ALA A 98 4.54 23.29 -7.37
N ASN A 99 3.95 22.30 -6.70
CA ASN A 99 2.52 22.03 -6.75
C ASN A 99 1.94 22.00 -5.34
N ASN A 100 0.69 22.42 -5.22
CA ASN A 100 -0.03 22.32 -3.95
C ASN A 100 -1.12 21.26 -4.05
N ILE A 101 -1.22 20.42 -3.02
CA ILE A 101 -2.34 19.51 -2.86
C ILE A 101 -3.55 20.34 -2.41
N THR A 102 -4.55 20.45 -3.27
CA THR A 102 -5.78 21.22 -2.95
C THR A 102 -6.84 20.35 -2.29
N HIS A 103 -6.90 19.08 -2.68
CA HIS A 103 -7.85 18.13 -2.13
C HIS A 103 -7.13 16.81 -1.87
N PHE A 104 -7.36 16.27 -0.69
CA PHE A 104 -6.87 14.97 -0.27
C PHE A 104 -8.03 14.12 0.21
N VAL A 105 -8.06 12.86 -0.21
CA VAL A 105 -9.07 11.88 0.19
C VAL A 105 -8.34 10.58 0.52
N THR A 106 -8.70 9.94 1.63
CA THR A 106 -8.19 8.63 2.01
C THR A 106 -9.33 7.67 2.31
N GLY A 107 -9.23 6.46 1.74
CA GLY A 107 -10.09 5.31 2.05
C GLY A 107 -9.43 4.33 3.01
N GLY A 108 -8.36 4.74 3.71
CA GLY A 108 -7.60 3.91 4.64
C GLY A 108 -6.12 3.71 4.26
N PRO A 109 -5.41 2.80 4.95
CA PRO A 109 -3.99 2.56 4.73
C PRO A 109 -3.70 2.14 3.28
N LYS A 110 -2.76 2.83 2.64
CA LYS A 110 -2.33 2.60 1.24
C LYS A 110 -3.48 2.71 0.22
N ASN A 111 -4.50 3.51 0.56
CA ASN A 111 -5.65 3.81 -0.28
C ASN A 111 -5.98 5.31 -0.18
N TYR A 112 -5.44 6.11 -1.09
CA TYR A 112 -5.60 7.57 -1.06
C TYR A 112 -5.55 8.17 -2.46
N ALA A 113 -6.16 9.34 -2.61
CA ALA A 113 -6.14 10.11 -3.84
C ALA A 113 -6.05 11.62 -3.52
N TYR A 114 -5.37 12.37 -4.38
CA TYR A 114 -5.23 13.81 -4.23
C TYR A 114 -5.22 14.56 -5.55
N LYS A 115 -5.63 15.83 -5.50
CA LYS A 115 -5.61 16.79 -6.61
C LYS A 115 -4.48 17.79 -6.41
N LEU A 116 -3.62 17.89 -7.42
CA LEU A 116 -2.56 18.88 -7.51
C LEU A 116 -3.04 20.08 -8.32
N GLN A 117 -2.84 21.27 -7.76
CA GLN A 117 -2.94 22.52 -8.50
C GLN A 117 -1.58 22.80 -9.14
N LYS A 118 -1.57 22.83 -10.47
CA LYS A 118 -0.39 23.22 -11.24
C LYS A 118 -0.40 24.72 -11.49
N PRO A 119 0.63 25.47 -11.08
CA PRO A 119 0.70 26.91 -11.35
C PRO A 119 0.98 27.23 -12.83
N TYR A 120 1.56 26.30 -13.61
CA TYR A 120 2.07 26.57 -14.97
C TYR A 120 1.40 25.75 -16.09
N SER A 121 0.37 24.96 -15.79
CA SER A 121 -0.37 24.23 -16.84
C SER A 121 -1.86 24.25 -16.56
N ASP A 122 -2.64 24.43 -17.61
CA ASP A 122 -4.10 24.46 -17.55
C ASP A 122 -4.64 23.04 -17.33
N GLY A 123 -4.72 22.62 -16.06
CA GLY A 123 -5.25 21.30 -15.69
C GLY A 123 -4.91 20.86 -14.27
N ASN A 124 -5.94 20.43 -13.54
CA ASN A 124 -5.77 19.73 -12.26
C ASN A 124 -5.27 18.30 -12.51
N GLN A 125 -4.07 17.98 -12.02
CA GLN A 125 -3.59 16.60 -12.05
C GLN A 125 -4.13 15.84 -10.85
N THR A 126 -4.68 14.65 -11.08
CA THR A 126 -5.08 13.74 -10.01
C THR A 126 -4.06 12.63 -9.85
N VAL A 127 -3.81 12.23 -8.60
CA VAL A 127 -3.02 11.05 -8.28
C VAL A 127 -3.89 10.14 -7.43
N CYS A 128 -3.92 8.86 -7.78
CA CYS A 128 -4.65 7.82 -7.04
C CYS A 128 -3.68 6.69 -6.70
N LYS A 129 -3.76 6.19 -5.47
CA LYS A 129 -2.91 5.12 -4.94
C LYS A 129 -3.80 4.10 -4.27
N VAL A 130 -3.85 2.89 -4.82
CA VAL A 130 -4.71 1.81 -4.34
C VAL A 130 -3.89 0.54 -4.18
N ARG A 131 -3.83 0.02 -2.95
CA ARG A 131 -3.16 -1.25 -2.67
C ARG A 131 -3.90 -2.42 -3.33
N GLY A 132 -3.13 -3.33 -3.94
CA GLY A 132 -3.64 -4.62 -4.42
C GLY A 132 -4.29 -4.57 -5.80
N ILE A 133 -4.52 -3.38 -6.37
CA ILE A 133 -5.04 -3.20 -7.73
C ILE A 133 -4.03 -2.41 -8.55
N THR A 134 -3.71 -2.90 -9.75
CA THR A 134 -2.86 -2.16 -10.68
C THR A 134 -3.70 -1.10 -11.36
N LEU A 135 -3.35 0.18 -11.18
CA LEU A 135 -3.99 1.31 -11.85
C LEU A 135 -3.46 1.45 -13.29
N ASN A 136 -3.85 0.52 -14.15
CA ASN A 136 -3.73 0.70 -15.61
C ASN A 136 -4.77 1.73 -16.10
N TYR A 137 -4.70 2.12 -17.38
CA TYR A 137 -5.60 3.12 -17.95
C TYR A 137 -7.09 2.80 -17.71
N LYS A 138 -7.52 1.56 -17.98
CA LYS A 138 -8.91 1.11 -17.81
C LYS A 138 -9.36 1.17 -16.33
N ASN A 139 -8.52 0.67 -15.43
CA ASN A 139 -8.82 0.64 -13.99
C ASN A 139 -8.79 2.05 -13.40
N ALA A 140 -7.93 2.94 -13.90
CA ALA A 140 -7.86 4.34 -13.49
C ALA A 140 -9.10 5.15 -13.92
N LEU A 141 -9.79 4.75 -15.00
CA LEU A 141 -11.10 5.34 -15.34
C LEU A 141 -12.17 4.99 -14.30
N SER A 142 -12.12 3.76 -13.76
CA SER A 142 -13.11 3.29 -12.77
C SER A 142 -12.76 3.73 -11.34
N ILE A 143 -11.48 3.67 -10.98
CA ILE A 143 -10.95 4.05 -9.67
C ILE A 143 -10.12 5.33 -9.82
N ASN A 144 -10.82 6.45 -9.85
CA ASN A 144 -10.26 7.79 -9.92
C ASN A 144 -10.52 8.58 -8.63
N PHE A 145 -10.01 9.81 -8.55
CA PHE A 145 -10.19 10.67 -7.38
C PHE A 145 -11.67 10.86 -7.01
N ASP A 146 -12.53 11.10 -8.00
CA ASP A 146 -13.95 11.38 -7.74
C ASP A 146 -14.69 10.12 -7.28
N ALA A 147 -14.34 8.95 -7.81
CA ALA A 147 -14.85 7.66 -7.35
C ALA A 147 -14.44 7.36 -5.89
N VAL A 148 -13.17 7.60 -5.52
CA VAL A 148 -12.72 7.42 -4.14
C VAL A 148 -13.40 8.43 -3.21
N LYS A 149 -13.52 9.69 -3.62
CA LYS A 149 -14.24 10.72 -2.88
C LYS A 149 -15.68 10.32 -2.61
N ASP A 150 -16.41 9.92 -3.65
CA ASP A 150 -17.81 9.47 -3.57
C ASP A 150 -17.96 8.31 -2.57
N MET A 151 -17.06 7.33 -2.64
CA MET A 151 -17.07 6.18 -1.74
C MET A 151 -16.73 6.51 -0.28
N VAL A 152 -15.94 7.57 -0.01
CA VAL A 152 -15.64 8.03 1.36
C VAL A 152 -16.79 8.87 1.93
N THR A 153 -17.41 9.71 1.11
CA THR A 153 -18.46 10.63 1.57
C THR A 153 -19.83 9.98 1.67
N THR A 154 -20.09 8.93 0.89
CA THR A 154 -21.37 8.23 0.89
C THR A 154 -21.39 7.16 1.97
N SER A 155 -22.46 7.09 2.76
CA SER A 155 -22.60 6.11 3.86
C SER A 155 -22.81 4.66 3.37
N GLU A 156 -22.97 4.45 2.07
CA GLU A 156 -23.21 3.14 1.46
C GLU A 156 -21.90 2.40 1.17
N LYS A 157 -21.89 1.10 1.47
CA LYS A 157 -20.77 0.21 1.14
C LYS A 157 -20.76 -0.11 -0.36
N LYS A 158 -20.22 0.82 -1.15
CA LYS A 158 -20.02 0.62 -2.59
C LYS A 158 -18.87 -0.37 -2.84
N THR A 159 -18.99 -1.15 -3.92
CA THR A 159 -17.92 -2.01 -4.43
C THR A 159 -17.71 -1.69 -5.91
N ILE A 160 -16.45 -1.51 -6.32
CA ILE A 160 -16.09 -1.32 -7.73
C ILE A 160 -15.31 -2.55 -8.17
N THR A 161 -15.84 -3.30 -9.14
CA THR A 161 -15.14 -4.46 -9.69
C THR A 161 -14.34 -4.03 -10.91
N VAL A 162 -13.02 -4.24 -10.87
CA VAL A 162 -12.11 -4.02 -12.00
C VAL A 162 -11.76 -5.34 -12.65
N VAL A 163 -11.70 -5.34 -13.98
CA VAL A 163 -11.45 -6.55 -14.78
C VAL A 163 -10.26 -6.32 -15.69
N ASP A 164 -9.17 -7.00 -15.37
CA ASP A 164 -7.95 -7.09 -16.17
C ASP A 164 -8.07 -8.31 -17.10
N GLU A 165 -8.38 -8.09 -18.38
CA GLU A 165 -8.57 -9.16 -19.37
C GLU A 165 -7.28 -9.92 -19.70
N HIS A 166 -6.13 -9.22 -19.65
CA HIS A 166 -4.85 -9.73 -20.11
C HIS A 166 -3.83 -9.80 -18.96
N LYS A 167 -4.20 -10.44 -17.85
CA LYS A 167 -3.29 -10.59 -16.71
C LYS A 167 -2.33 -11.76 -16.95
N ILE A 168 -1.03 -11.48 -16.87
CA ILE A 168 -0.01 -12.52 -16.85
C ILE A 168 -0.12 -13.27 -15.52
N ILE A 169 -0.47 -14.55 -15.58
CA ILE A 169 -0.56 -15.46 -14.43
C ILE A 169 0.31 -16.69 -14.67
N ARG A 170 0.80 -17.28 -13.59
CA ARG A 170 1.47 -18.57 -13.63
C ARG A 170 0.45 -19.65 -13.30
N ASP A 171 0.19 -20.54 -14.24
CA ASP A 171 -0.63 -21.71 -13.96
C ASP A 171 0.12 -22.62 -12.97
N SER A 172 -0.47 -22.81 -11.80
CA SER A 172 0.10 -23.61 -10.72
C SER A 172 0.28 -25.10 -11.07
N LYS A 173 -0.45 -25.62 -12.07
CA LYS A 173 -0.41 -27.04 -12.45
C LYS A 173 0.58 -27.28 -13.59
N SER A 174 0.53 -26.50 -14.66
CA SER A 174 1.47 -26.67 -15.77
C SER A 174 2.78 -25.91 -15.59
N SER A 175 2.90 -25.06 -14.55
CA SER A 175 4.00 -24.12 -14.37
C SER A 175 4.21 -23.15 -15.55
N ARG A 176 3.26 -23.08 -16.49
CA ARG A 176 3.33 -22.20 -17.66
C ARG A 176 2.88 -20.80 -17.29
N VAL A 177 3.50 -19.82 -17.92
CA VAL A 177 3.02 -18.44 -17.91
C VAL A 177 1.94 -18.34 -18.98
N ILE A 178 0.72 -17.99 -18.55
CA ILE A 178 -0.42 -17.80 -19.43
C ILE A 178 -1.02 -16.42 -19.21
N THR A 179 -1.73 -15.92 -20.21
CA THR A 179 -2.55 -14.72 -20.09
C THR A 179 -3.97 -15.15 -19.74
N GLY A 180 -4.51 -14.63 -18.64
CA GLY A 180 -5.85 -14.94 -18.18
C GLY A 180 -6.58 -13.69 -17.68
N GLN A 181 -7.91 -13.79 -17.60
CA GLN A 181 -8.73 -12.74 -17.04
C GLN A 181 -8.65 -12.77 -15.50
N GLN A 182 -8.48 -11.60 -14.89
CA GLN A 182 -8.53 -11.42 -13.45
C GLN A 182 -9.53 -10.32 -13.09
N SER A 183 -10.44 -10.65 -12.17
CA SER A 183 -11.36 -9.68 -11.57
C SER A 183 -10.92 -9.37 -10.14
N LYS A 184 -11.02 -8.10 -9.73
CA LYS A 184 -10.77 -7.65 -8.36
C LYS A 184 -11.84 -6.69 -7.89
N ASP A 185 -12.31 -6.90 -6.67
CA ASP A 185 -13.22 -5.97 -6.01
C ASP A 185 -12.43 -4.92 -5.23
N TYR A 186 -12.65 -3.66 -5.56
CA TYR A 186 -12.23 -2.51 -4.78
C TYR A 186 -13.32 -2.11 -3.80
N ARG A 187 -12.95 -2.00 -2.52
CA ARG A 187 -13.81 -1.54 -1.43
C ARG A 187 -13.00 -0.62 -0.53
N ILE A 188 -13.65 0.39 0.02
CA ILE A 188 -13.06 1.20 1.08
C ILE A 188 -13.11 0.39 2.38
N VAL A 189 -11.95 0.22 3.00
CA VAL A 189 -11.82 -0.50 4.27
C VAL A 189 -11.24 0.48 5.27
N PHE A 190 -12.13 1.08 6.05
CA PHE A 190 -11.80 2.03 7.11
C PHE A 190 -12.19 1.44 8.46
N ASP A 191 -11.45 0.42 8.92
CA ASP A 191 -11.77 -0.40 10.10
C ASP A 191 -10.98 0.01 11.35
N LYS A 192 -10.05 0.97 11.26
CA LYS A 192 -9.13 1.34 12.35
C LYS A 192 -9.44 2.65 13.06
N ARG A 193 -10.31 3.49 12.49
CA ARG A 193 -10.69 4.79 13.06
C ARG A 193 -12.18 5.04 12.85
N VAL A 194 -12.74 5.91 13.68
CA VAL A 194 -14.11 6.40 13.59
C VAL A 194 -14.07 7.78 12.93
N ILE A 195 -14.92 8.00 11.93
CA ILE A 195 -15.12 9.32 11.33
C ILE A 195 -16.12 10.07 12.19
N VAL A 196 -15.74 11.25 12.68
CA VAL A 196 -16.61 12.16 13.44
C VAL A 196 -17.04 13.35 12.56
N SER A 197 -17.63 14.39 13.16
CA SER A 197 -18.00 15.61 12.44
C SER A 197 -16.81 16.21 11.67
N ASP A 198 -17.10 16.82 10.52
CA ASP A 198 -16.13 17.47 9.63
C ASP A 198 -15.03 16.53 9.08
N TYR A 199 -15.35 15.24 8.92
CA TYR A 199 -14.42 14.22 8.40
C TYR A 199 -13.15 14.03 9.24
N LYS A 200 -13.11 14.53 10.48
CA LYS A 200 -12.05 14.21 11.42
C LYS A 200 -12.12 12.71 11.76
N THR A 201 -10.96 12.10 12.00
CA THR A 201 -10.89 10.67 12.29
C THR A 201 -10.17 10.41 13.60
N LEU A 202 -10.74 9.53 14.40
CA LEU A 202 -10.31 9.25 15.76
C LEU A 202 -10.04 7.73 15.91
N PRO A 203 -8.93 7.23 16.48
CA PRO A 203 -8.84 5.87 17.01
C PRO A 203 -10.07 5.41 17.79
N TYR A 204 -10.28 4.10 17.77
CA TYR A 204 -11.24 3.49 18.67
C TYR A 204 -10.78 3.67 20.12
N GLY A 205 -11.69 4.13 20.97
CA GLY A 205 -11.41 4.37 22.38
C GLY A 205 -10.68 5.69 22.67
N TYR A 206 -10.81 6.70 21.79
CA TYR A 206 -10.63 8.10 22.21
C TYR A 206 -11.39 8.39 23.51
#